data_AF-A0A8B6HBI4-F1
#
_entry.id   AF-A0A8B6HBI4-F1
#
_cell.length_a   1.000
_cell.length_b   1.000
_cell.length_c   1.000
_cell.angle_alpha   90.00
_cell.angle_beta   90.00
_cell.angle_gamma   90.00
#
_symmetry.space_group_name_H-M   'P 1'
#
loop_
_entity.id
_entity.type
_entity.pdbx_description
1 polymer ?
#
loop_
_entity_poly.entity_id
_entity_poly.type
_entity_poly.pdbx_seq_one_letter_code
_entity_poly.pdbx_strand_id
1 'polypeptide(L)'
;CHLQVVPDFNSYHRPGEKFKLGIAGKMQKVNASLALQLTRTWMETQGAIQEETLNGANAEGVKGHVNIEAAKSFPLMQSVIDGLVQCKWLCRNQTIKKNKLTYYLDGAHTLESIQQCVDWFHKHSKREANSISGKVVKILLYNTKGDRDVTRLLRPLMSCGFDAAVFCPNISYTSSSVSDTTNMNFSMETQLKKCQNIMETWKELSRSNRKNIEIEEVNTEVQNGMTKSELTADCNLYNLSSGHCQSLDNVDQSKQNDYTASSSSSRGTDSTDDCTQKQLATDFDSFVVKFPCIYDALLWASHGRDQNLKDACNVPAQVNGADHVQILVTGGMHLVGGVLGIVSDDYK
;
A
#
# COMPACT_ATOMS: atom_id res chain seq x y z
N CYS A 1 -21.69 -30.93 10.72
CA CYS A 1 -21.38 -29.63 10.08
C CYS A 1 -20.80 -29.88 8.71
N HIS A 2 -21.42 -29.32 7.67
CA HIS A 2 -20.88 -29.33 6.31
C HIS A 2 -19.98 -28.09 6.15
N LEU A 3 -18.74 -28.29 5.68
CA LEU A 3 -17.79 -27.20 5.46
C LEU A 3 -17.91 -26.73 4.01
N GLN A 4 -18.10 -25.42 3.81
CA GLN A 4 -18.19 -24.80 2.50
C GLN A 4 -17.29 -23.58 2.40
N VAL A 5 -16.82 -23.28 1.19
CA VAL A 5 -16.11 -22.06 0.88
C VAL A 5 -17.13 -20.95 0.62
N VAL A 6 -16.88 -19.74 1.13
CA VAL A 6 -17.76 -18.59 0.85
C VAL A 6 -17.60 -18.17 -0.62
N PRO A 7 -18.68 -17.82 -1.32
CA PRO A 7 -18.58 -17.44 -2.73
C PRO A 7 -17.88 -16.08 -2.90
N ASP A 8 -17.43 -15.78 -4.12
CA ASP A 8 -16.88 -14.45 -4.42
C ASP A 8 -17.91 -13.37 -4.10
N PHE A 9 -17.50 -12.29 -3.43
CA PHE A 9 -18.42 -11.23 -3.02
C PHE A 9 -19.16 -10.58 -4.20
N ASN A 10 -18.55 -10.54 -5.39
CA ASN A 10 -19.20 -9.96 -6.56
C ASN A 10 -20.30 -10.87 -7.12
N SER A 11 -20.40 -12.14 -6.69
CA SER A 11 -21.46 -13.07 -7.12
C SER A 11 -22.84 -12.83 -6.48
N TYR A 12 -22.92 -12.04 -5.40
CA TYR A 12 -24.19 -11.72 -4.73
C TYR A 12 -25.07 -10.69 -5.45
N HIS A 13 -24.63 -10.19 -6.61
CA HIS A 13 -25.29 -9.09 -7.32
C HIS A 13 -26.29 -9.60 -8.37
N ARG A 14 -27.38 -8.86 -8.58
CA ARG A 14 -28.17 -8.95 -9.79
C ARG A 14 -27.39 -8.32 -10.97
N PRO A 15 -27.55 -8.80 -12.21
CA PRO A 15 -26.93 -8.15 -13.37
C PRO A 15 -27.33 -6.66 -13.44
N GLY A 16 -26.34 -5.75 -13.39
CA GLY A 16 -26.55 -4.30 -13.55
C GLY A 16 -26.38 -3.46 -12.27
N GLU A 17 -26.44 -4.06 -11.08
CA GLU A 17 -26.27 -3.34 -9.81
C GLU A 17 -24.92 -3.69 -9.18
N LYS A 18 -24.05 -2.69 -9.00
CA LYS A 18 -22.78 -2.84 -8.28
C LYS A 18 -22.75 -1.85 -7.14
N PHE A 19 -22.43 -2.31 -5.94
CA PHE A 19 -22.16 -1.44 -4.80
C PHE A 19 -20.74 -1.64 -4.27
N LYS A 20 -20.28 -0.69 -3.47
CA LYS A 20 -18.97 -0.73 -2.83
C LYS A 20 -19.18 -0.90 -1.35
N LEU A 21 -18.44 -1.84 -0.73
CA LEU A 21 -18.39 -1.96 0.72
C LEU A 21 -17.96 -0.65 1.37
N GLY A 22 -18.57 -0.33 2.52
CA GLY A 22 -18.16 0.81 3.35
C GLY A 22 -16.73 0.68 3.87
N ILE A 23 -16.25 -0.56 3.99
CA ILE A 23 -14.89 -0.91 4.43
C ILE A 23 -13.98 -1.26 3.24
N ALA A 24 -12.76 -0.72 3.26
CA ALA A 24 -11.77 -0.94 2.22
C ALA A 24 -10.96 -2.22 2.45
N GLY A 25 -10.29 -2.71 1.40
CA GLY A 25 -9.41 -3.89 1.47
C GLY A 25 -9.99 -5.11 0.76
N LYS A 26 -9.12 -5.92 0.15
CA LYS A 26 -9.55 -7.11 -0.61
C LYS A 26 -10.20 -8.14 0.30
N MET A 27 -9.62 -8.39 1.47
CA MET A 27 -10.15 -9.37 2.43
C MET A 27 -11.49 -8.98 3.03
N GLN A 28 -11.85 -7.69 3.05
CA GLN A 28 -13.16 -7.29 3.52
C GLN A 28 -14.30 -7.81 2.63
N LYS A 29 -14.03 -8.08 1.35
CA LYS A 29 -14.98 -8.79 0.48
C LYS A 29 -15.22 -10.22 0.95
N VAL A 30 -14.16 -10.92 1.34
CA VAL A 30 -14.26 -12.29 1.88
C VAL A 30 -14.99 -12.28 3.23
N ASN A 31 -14.67 -11.33 4.11
CA ASN A 31 -15.35 -11.16 5.39
C ASN A 31 -16.84 -10.82 5.22
N ALA A 32 -17.17 -9.96 4.25
CA ALA A 32 -18.56 -9.63 3.93
C ALA A 32 -19.31 -10.85 3.37
N SER A 33 -18.68 -11.61 2.47
CA SER A 33 -19.25 -12.86 1.94
C SER A 33 -19.52 -13.87 3.07
N LEU A 34 -18.57 -14.04 3.99
CA LEU A 34 -18.74 -14.87 5.18
C LEU A 34 -19.89 -14.36 6.07
N ALA A 35 -19.95 -13.06 6.35
CA ALA A 35 -21.03 -12.48 7.14
C ALA A 35 -22.40 -12.70 6.49
N LEU A 36 -22.50 -12.59 5.16
CA LEU A 36 -23.71 -12.88 4.40
C LEU A 36 -24.15 -14.33 4.54
N GLN A 37 -23.24 -15.29 4.35
CA GLN A 37 -23.55 -16.71 4.50
C GLN A 37 -23.97 -17.05 5.94
N LEU A 38 -23.24 -16.56 6.94
CA LEU A 38 -23.57 -16.78 8.35
C LEU A 38 -24.92 -16.18 8.73
N THR A 39 -25.22 -14.97 8.26
CA THR A 39 -26.50 -14.31 8.50
C THR A 39 -27.65 -15.09 7.87
N ARG A 40 -27.47 -15.57 6.63
CA ARG A 40 -28.44 -16.42 5.95
C ARG A 40 -28.70 -17.71 6.73
N THR A 41 -27.64 -18.46 7.07
CA THR A 41 -27.76 -19.70 7.84
C THR A 41 -28.48 -19.45 9.16
N TRP A 42 -28.14 -18.36 9.86
CA TRP A 42 -28.83 -18.00 11.10
C TRP A 42 -30.32 -17.74 10.85
N MET A 43 -30.70 -16.94 9.85
CA MET A 43 -32.10 -16.65 9.52
C MET A 43 -32.88 -17.91 9.13
N GLU A 44 -32.28 -18.83 8.38
CA GLU A 44 -32.87 -20.14 8.04
C GLU A 44 -33.11 -20.98 9.31
N THR A 45 -32.15 -21.01 10.24
CA THR A 45 -32.32 -21.75 11.52
C THR A 45 -33.41 -21.17 12.42
N GLN A 46 -33.70 -19.87 12.31
CA GLN A 46 -34.79 -19.23 13.05
C GLN A 46 -36.15 -19.39 12.35
N GLY A 47 -36.22 -20.05 11.20
CA GLY A 47 -37.45 -20.18 10.39
C GLY A 47 -37.90 -18.85 9.75
N ALA A 48 -37.02 -17.84 9.71
CA ALA A 48 -37.33 -16.52 9.16
C ALA A 48 -37.31 -16.51 7.62
N ILE A 49 -36.63 -17.48 7.00
CA ILE A 49 -36.49 -17.63 5.54
C ILE A 49 -36.63 -19.12 5.21
N GLN A 50 -37.46 -19.46 4.21
CA GLN A 50 -37.52 -20.80 3.64
C GLN A 50 -36.55 -20.94 2.46
N GLU A 51 -35.91 -22.11 2.37
CA GLU A 51 -34.82 -22.47 1.43
C GLU A 51 -35.15 -22.15 -0.05
N GLU A 52 -36.42 -22.15 -0.42
CA GLU A 52 -36.91 -21.98 -1.80
C GLU A 52 -36.94 -20.54 -2.31
N THR A 53 -36.72 -19.53 -1.46
CA THR A 53 -37.02 -18.13 -1.84
C THR A 53 -35.92 -17.45 -2.65
N LEU A 54 -34.72 -18.02 -2.75
CA LEU A 54 -33.56 -17.34 -3.37
C LEU A 54 -32.69 -18.32 -4.19
N ASN A 55 -33.11 -18.61 -5.42
CA ASN A 55 -32.26 -19.25 -6.43
C ASN A 55 -31.08 -18.32 -6.78
N GLY A 56 -29.93 -18.54 -6.14
CA GLY A 56 -28.70 -17.85 -6.48
C GLY A 56 -27.78 -18.65 -7.40
N ALA A 57 -26.80 -17.97 -7.98
CA ALA A 57 -25.86 -18.59 -8.91
C ALA A 57 -24.90 -19.54 -8.18
N ASN A 58 -24.59 -20.68 -8.82
CA ASN A 58 -23.55 -21.60 -8.38
C ASN A 58 -22.21 -20.86 -8.39
N ALA A 59 -21.47 -20.92 -7.28
CA ALA A 59 -20.11 -20.40 -7.19
C ALA A 59 -19.10 -21.54 -7.41
N GLU A 60 -17.93 -21.22 -7.94
CA GLU A 60 -16.85 -22.19 -8.10
C GLU A 60 -16.20 -22.52 -6.75
N GLY A 61 -16.17 -23.81 -6.39
CA GLY A 61 -15.49 -24.31 -5.19
C GLY A 61 -13.97 -24.27 -5.30
N VAL A 62 -13.28 -24.53 -4.18
CA VAL A 62 -11.81 -24.64 -4.18
C VAL A 62 -11.44 -26.06 -4.61
N LYS A 63 -10.80 -26.18 -5.78
CA LYS A 63 -10.22 -27.44 -6.27
C LYS A 63 -8.79 -27.59 -5.74
N GLY A 64 -8.55 -28.63 -4.95
CA GLY A 64 -7.24 -28.95 -4.36
C GLY A 64 -7.19 -30.37 -3.81
N HIS A 65 -6.30 -30.64 -2.83
CA HIS A 65 -6.19 -31.95 -2.17
C HIS A 65 -7.45 -32.38 -1.42
N VAL A 66 -8.32 -31.43 -1.06
CA VAL A 66 -9.68 -31.66 -0.56
C VAL A 66 -10.60 -30.84 -1.46
N ASN A 67 -11.62 -31.48 -2.05
CA ASN A 67 -12.62 -30.78 -2.85
C ASN A 67 -13.67 -30.21 -1.88
N ILE A 68 -13.63 -28.89 -1.64
CA ILE A 68 -14.60 -28.20 -0.78
C ILE A 68 -15.50 -27.36 -1.67
N GLU A 69 -16.79 -27.66 -1.63
CA GLU A 69 -17.81 -26.96 -2.41
C GLU A 69 -17.95 -25.51 -1.93
N ALA A 70 -18.21 -24.59 -2.85
CA ALA A 70 -18.59 -23.23 -2.50
C ALA A 70 -20.07 -23.18 -2.15
N ALA A 71 -20.41 -22.40 -1.12
CA ALA A 71 -21.79 -22.06 -0.82
C ALA A 71 -22.39 -21.25 -1.97
N LYS A 72 -23.68 -21.46 -2.25
CA LYS A 72 -24.37 -20.70 -3.29
C LYS A 72 -24.49 -19.23 -2.87
N SER A 73 -24.25 -18.35 -3.84
CA SER A 73 -24.61 -16.93 -3.69
C SER A 73 -26.14 -16.79 -3.60
N PHE A 74 -26.63 -15.59 -3.32
CA PHE A 74 -28.07 -15.30 -3.32
C PHE A 74 -28.30 -13.80 -3.57
N PRO A 75 -29.47 -13.41 -4.12
CA PRO A 75 -29.84 -12.01 -4.27
C PRO A 75 -29.89 -11.30 -2.91
N LEU A 76 -29.27 -10.12 -2.82
CA LEU A 76 -29.30 -9.30 -1.62
C LEU A 76 -30.53 -8.39 -1.58
N MET A 77 -31.12 -8.24 -0.39
CA MET A 77 -32.13 -7.22 -0.12
C MET A 77 -31.47 -5.84 -0.01
N GLN A 78 -32.20 -4.77 -0.34
CA GLN A 78 -31.68 -3.41 -0.27
C GLN A 78 -31.17 -3.05 1.15
N SER A 79 -31.88 -3.45 2.19
CA SER A 79 -31.45 -3.24 3.58
C SER A 79 -30.10 -3.89 3.92
N VAL A 80 -29.80 -5.05 3.33
CA VAL A 80 -28.51 -5.73 3.48
C VAL A 80 -27.42 -4.98 2.74
N ILE A 81 -27.70 -4.51 1.52
CA ILE A 81 -26.78 -3.67 0.75
C ILE A 81 -26.47 -2.38 1.52
N ASP A 82 -27.50 -1.71 2.04
CA ASP A 82 -27.36 -0.50 2.84
C ASP A 82 -26.47 -0.75 4.07
N GLY A 83 -26.68 -1.88 4.77
CA GLY A 83 -25.83 -2.30 5.88
C GLY A 83 -24.36 -2.53 5.48
N LEU A 84 -24.10 -3.16 4.32
CA LEU A 84 -22.76 -3.38 3.80
C LEU A 84 -22.06 -2.08 3.35
N VAL A 85 -22.82 -1.15 2.77
CA VAL A 85 -22.32 0.17 2.32
C VAL A 85 -22.04 1.08 3.51
N GLN A 86 -22.90 1.05 4.55
CA GLN A 86 -22.76 1.87 5.75
C GLN A 86 -21.83 1.25 6.80
N CYS A 87 -21.42 -0.01 6.62
CA CYS A 87 -20.53 -0.71 7.54
C CYS A 87 -19.26 0.10 7.79
N LYS A 88 -19.00 0.39 9.07
CA LYS A 88 -17.74 0.96 9.57
C LYS A 88 -17.05 -0.08 10.43
N TRP A 89 -15.80 -0.38 10.12
CA TRP A 89 -14.97 -1.24 10.95
C TRP A 89 -13.71 -0.49 11.34
N LEU A 90 -13.69 -0.03 12.59
CA LEU A 90 -12.62 0.83 13.09
C LEU A 90 -11.29 0.10 13.07
N CYS A 91 -10.23 0.86 12.76
CA CYS A 91 -8.86 0.38 12.70
C CYS A 91 -8.63 -0.76 11.68
N ARG A 92 -9.50 -0.92 10.67
CA ARG A 92 -9.36 -1.89 9.58
C ARG A 92 -9.42 -1.18 8.25
N ASN A 93 -8.26 -1.05 7.59
CA ASN A 93 -8.12 -0.32 6.34
C ASN A 93 -8.84 1.04 6.33
N GLN A 94 -8.78 1.75 7.47
CA GLN A 94 -9.51 2.99 7.70
C GLN A 94 -8.64 4.18 7.28
N THR A 95 -9.23 5.14 6.57
CA THR A 95 -8.55 6.37 6.18
C THR A 95 -9.24 7.57 6.83
N ILE A 96 -8.45 8.41 7.52
CA ILE A 96 -8.91 9.69 8.08
C ILE A 96 -8.15 10.80 7.38
N LYS A 97 -8.88 11.67 6.68
CA LYS A 97 -8.30 12.82 5.97
C LYS A 97 -8.48 14.09 6.79
N LYS A 98 -7.40 14.85 6.91
CA LYS A 98 -7.32 16.18 7.53
C LYS A 98 -6.70 17.16 6.55
N ASN A 99 -6.56 18.43 6.94
CA ASN A 99 -5.93 19.42 6.07
C ASN A 99 -4.45 19.07 5.82
N LYS A 100 -4.10 18.77 4.57
CA LYS A 100 -2.73 18.38 4.15
C LYS A 100 -2.15 17.17 4.90
N LEU A 101 -3.00 16.31 5.46
CA LEU A 101 -2.60 15.18 6.28
C LEU A 101 -3.60 14.03 6.11
N THR A 102 -3.10 12.82 5.92
CA THR A 102 -3.93 11.61 5.84
C THR A 102 -3.37 10.52 6.75
N TYR A 103 -4.22 10.02 7.65
CA TYR A 103 -3.95 8.83 8.44
C TYR A 103 -4.51 7.59 7.76
N TYR A 104 -3.68 6.56 7.65
CA TYR A 104 -4.03 5.22 7.22
C TYR A 104 -3.91 4.31 8.43
N LEU A 105 -5.04 3.80 8.92
CA LEU A 105 -5.13 3.07 10.18
C LEU A 105 -5.47 1.59 9.92
N ASP A 106 -4.58 0.69 10.34
CA ASP A 106 -4.82 -0.75 10.23
C ASP A 106 -4.14 -1.56 11.34
N GLY A 107 -4.93 -2.23 12.18
CA GLY A 107 -4.47 -3.02 13.32
C GLY A 107 -3.86 -4.39 12.98
N ALA A 108 -3.25 -4.56 11.80
CA ALA A 108 -2.54 -5.78 11.43
C ALA A 108 -1.36 -6.08 12.37
N HIS A 109 -1.19 -7.36 12.71
CA HIS A 109 -0.12 -7.83 13.61
C HIS A 109 0.25 -9.32 13.38
N THR A 110 -0.13 -9.87 12.22
CA THR A 110 0.36 -11.16 11.68
C THR A 110 1.00 -10.88 10.32
N LEU A 111 1.86 -11.77 9.82
CA LEU A 111 2.52 -11.56 8.53
C LEU A 111 1.49 -11.37 7.41
N GLU A 112 0.48 -12.24 7.37
CA GLU A 112 -0.55 -12.27 6.34
C GLU A 112 -1.38 -10.97 6.39
N SER A 113 -1.71 -10.50 7.59
CA SER A 113 -2.47 -9.26 7.79
C SER A 113 -1.64 -8.03 7.41
N ILE A 114 -0.35 -8.02 7.75
CA ILE A 114 0.56 -6.92 7.40
C ILE A 114 0.74 -6.84 5.90
N GLN A 115 0.86 -7.98 5.20
CA GLN A 115 0.98 -7.99 3.74
C GLN A 115 -0.24 -7.36 3.07
N GLN A 116 -1.45 -7.67 3.57
CA GLN A 116 -2.68 -7.05 3.08
C GLN A 116 -2.76 -5.56 3.40
N CYS A 117 -2.28 -5.16 4.58
CA CYS A 117 -2.17 -3.76 4.98
C CYS A 117 -1.25 -2.99 4.03
N VAL A 118 -0.08 -3.55 3.71
CA VAL A 118 0.89 -3.03 2.73
C VAL A 118 0.23 -2.84 1.37
N ASP A 119 -0.44 -3.86 0.84
CA ASP A 119 -1.15 -3.79 -0.45
C ASP A 119 -2.20 -2.68 -0.47
N TRP A 120 -2.99 -2.57 0.60
CA TRP A 120 -4.00 -1.54 0.74
C TRP A 120 -3.39 -0.15 0.82
N PHE A 121 -2.36 0.03 1.66
CA PHE A 121 -1.67 1.30 1.86
C PHE A 121 -1.01 1.78 0.57
N HIS A 122 -0.26 0.91 -0.12
CA HIS A 122 0.37 1.22 -1.41
C HIS A 122 -0.62 1.79 -2.41
N LYS A 123 -1.74 1.09 -2.60
CA LYS A 123 -2.76 1.51 -3.55
C LYS A 123 -3.35 2.87 -3.21
N HIS A 124 -3.67 3.12 -1.94
CA HIS A 124 -4.39 4.34 -1.55
C HIS A 124 -3.45 5.54 -1.36
N SER A 125 -2.26 5.33 -0.79
CA SER A 125 -1.24 6.36 -0.62
C SER A 125 -0.73 6.88 -1.96
N LYS A 126 -0.42 5.97 -2.91
CA LYS A 126 0.01 6.35 -4.27
C LYS A 126 -1.07 7.11 -5.02
N ARG A 127 -2.33 6.64 -4.96
CA ARG A 127 -3.45 7.33 -5.61
C ARG A 127 -3.64 8.75 -5.05
N GLU A 128 -3.54 8.93 -3.75
CA GLU A 128 -3.65 10.24 -3.13
C GLU A 128 -2.45 11.13 -3.50
N ALA A 129 -1.22 10.59 -3.45
CA ALA A 129 -0.03 11.34 -3.82
C ALA A 129 -0.09 11.88 -5.26
N ASN A 130 -0.59 11.07 -6.21
CA ASN A 130 -0.80 11.50 -7.59
C ASN A 130 -1.83 12.63 -7.75
N SER A 131 -2.69 12.86 -6.75
CA SER A 131 -3.69 13.94 -6.76
C SER A 131 -3.22 15.20 -6.04
N ILE A 132 -2.01 15.19 -5.47
CA ILE A 132 -1.44 16.31 -4.73
C ILE A 132 -0.36 16.94 -5.60
N SER A 133 -0.47 18.25 -5.83
CA SER A 133 0.62 19.03 -6.41
C SER A 133 1.63 19.32 -5.30
N GLY A 134 2.84 18.76 -5.39
CA GLY A 134 3.93 19.04 -4.46
C GLY A 134 4.51 17.82 -3.76
N LYS A 135 5.33 18.05 -2.73
CA LYS A 135 6.08 17.02 -2.00
C LYS A 135 5.15 16.30 -1.03
N VAL A 136 5.00 14.99 -1.20
CA VAL A 136 4.28 14.10 -0.28
C VAL A 136 5.28 13.31 0.56
N VAL A 137 5.13 13.37 1.89
CA VAL A 137 5.98 12.61 2.83
C VAL A 137 5.17 11.47 3.45
N LYS A 138 5.74 10.26 3.44
CA LYS A 138 5.19 9.05 4.03
C LYS A 138 5.89 8.70 5.33
N ILE A 139 5.12 8.55 6.38
CA ILE A 139 5.60 8.22 7.72
C ILE A 139 4.98 6.89 8.17
N LEU A 140 5.81 5.99 8.67
CA LEU A 140 5.34 4.82 9.42
C LEU A 140 5.25 5.17 10.90
N LEU A 141 4.15 4.85 11.55
CA LEU A 141 4.02 4.79 13.01
C LEU A 141 3.72 3.34 13.39
N TYR A 142 4.68 2.68 14.05
CA TYR A 142 4.61 1.25 14.30
C TYR A 142 4.92 0.87 15.74
N ASN A 143 4.15 -0.09 16.25
CA ASN A 143 4.45 -0.81 17.47
C ASN A 143 3.63 -2.10 17.52
N THR A 144 4.15 -3.17 18.15
CA THR A 144 3.42 -4.43 18.34
C THR A 144 3.55 -4.93 19.78
N LYS A 145 2.55 -5.67 20.25
CA LYS A 145 2.59 -6.37 21.54
C LYS A 145 3.05 -7.82 21.38
N GLY A 146 3.46 -8.42 22.50
CA GLY A 146 3.85 -9.83 22.61
C GLY A 146 5.25 -10.10 22.05
N ASP A 147 5.63 -11.37 22.06
CA ASP A 147 6.95 -11.84 21.63
C ASP A 147 6.88 -12.34 20.18
N ARG A 148 6.35 -11.49 19.31
CA ARG A 148 6.23 -11.75 17.86
C ARG A 148 7.59 -11.65 17.19
N ASP A 149 7.75 -12.33 16.06
CA ASP A 149 8.88 -12.11 15.15
C ASP A 149 8.75 -10.73 14.48
N VAL A 150 9.32 -9.72 15.14
CA VAL A 150 9.28 -8.32 14.68
C VAL A 150 9.93 -8.17 13.32
N THR A 151 11.04 -8.86 13.06
CA THR A 151 11.76 -8.82 11.79
C THR A 151 10.85 -9.26 10.65
N ARG A 152 10.13 -10.38 10.83
CA ARG A 152 9.17 -10.89 9.84
C ARG A 152 7.99 -9.94 9.62
N LEU A 153 7.53 -9.24 10.65
CA LEU A 153 6.43 -8.29 10.53
C LEU A 153 6.87 -6.95 9.90
N LEU A 154 8.08 -6.48 10.16
CA LEU A 154 8.59 -5.21 9.62
C LEU A 154 9.05 -5.32 8.17
N ARG A 155 9.56 -6.48 7.75
CA ARG A 155 10.13 -6.66 6.40
C ARG A 155 9.16 -6.25 5.26
N PRO A 156 7.88 -6.65 5.22
CA PRO A 156 6.96 -6.22 4.16
C PRO A 156 6.76 -4.70 4.09
N LEU A 157 6.82 -4.01 5.23
CA LEU A 157 6.62 -2.55 5.34
C LEU A 157 7.77 -1.76 4.70
N MET A 158 8.96 -2.35 4.52
CA MET A 158 10.08 -1.72 3.80
C MET A 158 9.70 -1.29 2.38
N SER A 159 8.84 -2.07 1.73
CA SER A 159 8.42 -1.81 0.34
C SER A 159 7.59 -0.53 0.19
N CYS A 160 7.05 0.02 1.28
CA CYS A 160 6.16 1.19 1.25
C CYS A 160 6.86 2.52 0.94
N GLY A 161 8.20 2.55 0.98
CA GLY A 161 9.00 3.75 0.72
C GLY A 161 8.69 4.87 1.72
N PHE A 162 8.85 4.58 3.00
CA PHE A 162 8.65 5.59 4.05
C PHE A 162 9.86 6.52 4.15
N ASP A 163 9.61 7.82 4.18
CA ASP A 163 10.63 8.85 4.42
C ASP A 163 11.03 8.92 5.90
N ALA A 164 10.12 8.51 6.80
CA ALA A 164 10.39 8.42 8.23
C ALA A 164 9.67 7.23 8.87
N ALA A 165 10.28 6.68 9.93
CA ALA A 165 9.70 5.64 10.77
C ALA A 165 9.72 6.07 12.24
N VAL A 166 8.54 6.03 12.84
CA VAL A 166 8.26 6.50 14.19
C VAL A 166 7.83 5.31 15.03
N PHE A 167 8.44 5.19 16.20
CA PHE A 167 8.17 4.11 17.15
C PHE A 167 7.75 4.70 18.50
N CYS A 168 6.69 4.18 19.10
CA CYS A 168 6.29 4.55 20.46
C CYS A 168 5.64 3.36 21.17
N PRO A 169 5.70 3.29 22.52
CA PRO A 169 4.93 2.30 23.26
C PRO A 169 3.42 2.54 23.09
N ASN A 170 2.60 1.54 23.45
CA ASN A 170 1.13 1.61 23.36
C ASN A 170 0.55 2.38 24.55
N ILE A 171 0.97 3.62 24.71
CA ILE A 171 0.66 4.48 25.86
C ILE A 171 0.05 5.76 25.32
N SER A 172 -1.19 6.01 25.71
CA SER A 172 -1.89 7.25 25.40
C SER A 172 -1.82 8.18 26.61
N TYR A 173 -1.15 9.32 26.49
CA TYR A 173 -1.25 10.40 27.48
C TYR A 173 -2.27 11.42 26.97
N THR A 174 -3.54 11.06 26.99
CA THR A 174 -4.62 12.05 26.99
C THR A 174 -4.99 12.29 28.46
N SER A 175 -5.15 13.55 28.87
CA SER A 175 -5.35 13.98 30.27
C SER A 175 -6.66 13.48 30.91
N SER A 176 -7.35 12.50 30.33
CA SER A 176 -8.67 12.06 30.80
C SER A 176 -9.13 10.71 30.23
N SER A 177 -8.30 9.67 30.23
CA SER A 177 -8.80 8.26 30.31
C SER A 177 -7.65 7.26 30.28
N VAL A 178 -7.30 6.72 31.44
CA VAL A 178 -6.58 5.44 31.50
C VAL A 178 -7.57 4.37 31.06
N SER A 179 -7.59 4.01 29.78
CA SER A 179 -8.44 2.91 29.29
C SER A 179 -7.96 1.58 29.87
N ASP A 180 -8.88 0.71 30.27
CA ASP A 180 -8.71 -0.62 30.91
C ASP A 180 -7.91 -1.66 30.11
N THR A 181 -7.19 -1.26 29.06
CA THR A 181 -6.40 -2.13 28.18
C THR A 181 -4.88 -2.02 28.39
N THR A 182 -4.43 -1.22 29.37
CA THR A 182 -3.06 -1.28 29.87
C THR A 182 -2.90 -2.57 30.65
N ASN A 183 -2.35 -3.59 29.99
CA ASN A 183 -1.93 -4.83 30.62
C ASN A 183 -0.95 -4.47 31.76
N MET A 184 -1.45 -4.52 33.01
CA MET A 184 -0.75 -4.13 34.25
C MET A 184 0.47 -5.02 34.57
N ASN A 185 0.85 -5.93 33.67
CA ASN A 185 1.92 -6.90 33.85
C ASN A 185 3.31 -6.42 33.42
N PHE A 186 3.46 -5.20 32.86
CA PHE A 186 4.77 -4.71 32.39
C PHE A 186 5.02 -3.26 32.81
N SER A 187 6.17 -3.03 33.44
CA SER A 187 6.66 -1.68 33.76
C SER A 187 6.75 -0.80 32.52
N MET A 188 6.58 0.51 32.69
CA MET A 188 6.82 1.53 31.66
C MET A 188 8.15 1.32 30.93
N GLU A 189 9.19 1.01 31.70
CA GLU A 189 10.54 0.72 31.21
C GLU A 189 10.55 -0.50 30.26
N THR A 190 9.81 -1.55 30.58
CA THR A 190 9.74 -2.74 29.71
C THR A 190 9.07 -2.41 28.38
N GLN A 191 8.01 -1.60 28.40
CA GLN A 191 7.32 -1.18 27.17
C GLN A 191 8.22 -0.31 26.30
N LEU A 192 8.95 0.63 26.90
CA LEU A 192 9.93 1.48 26.21
C LEU A 192 11.10 0.66 25.65
N LYS A 193 11.57 -0.35 26.38
CA LYS A 193 12.64 -1.26 25.92
C LYS A 193 12.17 -2.14 24.75
N LYS A 194 10.96 -2.68 24.81
CA LYS A 194 10.38 -3.42 23.67
C LYS A 194 10.25 -2.52 22.44
N CYS A 195 9.77 -1.29 22.61
CA CYS A 195 9.69 -0.31 21.54
C CYS A 195 11.08 0.04 20.96
N GLN A 196 12.11 0.15 21.82
CA GLN A 196 13.48 0.38 21.38
C GLN A 196 13.99 -0.77 20.51
N ASN A 197 13.75 -2.02 20.92
CA ASN A 197 14.17 -3.18 20.14
C ASN A 197 13.52 -3.21 18.75
N ILE A 198 12.22 -2.89 18.67
CA ILE A 198 11.50 -2.80 17.39
C ILE A 198 12.12 -1.75 16.47
N MET A 199 12.47 -0.57 17.01
CA MET A 199 13.14 0.48 16.26
C MET A 199 14.53 0.03 15.76
N GLU A 200 15.33 -0.64 16.60
CA GLU A 200 16.65 -1.13 16.17
C GLU A 200 16.53 -2.20 15.08
N THR A 201 15.56 -3.11 15.18
CA THR A 201 15.25 -4.07 14.10
C THR A 201 14.89 -3.36 12.79
N TRP A 202 14.13 -2.27 12.83
CA TRP A 202 13.84 -1.47 11.64
C TRP A 202 15.11 -0.86 11.03
N LYS A 203 15.99 -0.29 11.86
CA LYS A 203 17.26 0.29 11.39
C LYS A 203 18.16 -0.77 10.76
N GLU A 204 18.26 -1.95 11.37
CA GLU A 204 19.00 -3.08 10.81
C GLU A 204 18.45 -3.50 9.45
N LEU A 205 17.13 -3.70 9.34
CA LEU A 205 16.47 -4.02 8.08
C LEU A 205 16.70 -2.94 7.02
N SER A 206 16.64 -1.66 7.39
CA SER A 206 16.85 -0.54 6.47
C SER A 206 18.27 -0.53 5.91
N ARG A 207 19.29 -0.79 6.75
CA ARG A 207 20.70 -0.91 6.32
C ARG A 207 20.92 -2.11 5.41
N SER A 208 20.32 -3.27 5.75
CA SER A 208 20.41 -4.47 4.90
C SER A 208 19.72 -4.28 3.55
N ASN A 209 18.56 -3.62 3.54
CA ASN A 209 17.82 -3.35 2.32
C ASN A 209 18.61 -2.40 1.39
N ARG A 210 19.28 -1.39 1.94
CA ARG A 210 20.16 -0.49 1.17
C ARG A 210 21.30 -1.25 0.49
N LYS A 211 22.03 -2.08 1.24
CA LYS A 211 23.13 -2.88 0.68
C LYS A 211 22.68 -3.78 -0.46
N ASN A 212 21.49 -4.37 -0.34
CA ASN A 212 20.94 -5.22 -1.40
C ASN A 212 20.62 -4.40 -2.67
N ILE A 213 20.05 -3.20 -2.53
CA ILE A 213 19.77 -2.30 -3.66
C ILE A 213 21.08 -1.86 -4.33
N GLU A 214 22.09 -1.44 -3.56
CA GLU A 214 23.41 -1.06 -4.09
C GLU A 214 24.06 -2.21 -4.89
N ILE A 215 23.96 -3.45 -4.40
CA ILE A 215 24.46 -4.64 -5.10
C ILE A 215 23.67 -4.89 -6.40
N GLU A 216 22.35 -4.77 -6.37
CA GLU A 216 21.49 -4.94 -7.56
C GLU A 216 21.76 -3.88 -8.62
N GLU A 217 21.97 -2.62 -8.22
CA GLU A 217 22.32 -1.52 -9.12
C GLU A 217 23.69 -1.74 -9.78
N VAL A 218 24.72 -2.08 -8.99
CA VAL A 218 26.06 -2.40 -9.51
C VAL A 218 26.01 -3.58 -10.48
N ASN A 219 25.26 -4.63 -10.16
CA ASN A 219 25.11 -5.78 -11.06
C ASN A 219 24.41 -5.40 -12.38
N THR A 220 23.40 -4.53 -12.31
CA THR A 220 22.67 -4.05 -13.50
C THR A 220 23.54 -3.14 -14.37
N GLU A 221 24.40 -2.31 -13.77
CA GLU A 221 25.38 -1.48 -14.49
C GLU A 221 26.48 -2.31 -15.14
N VAL A 222 26.98 -3.36 -14.47
CA VAL A 222 27.96 -4.29 -15.06
C VAL A 222 27.36 -5.02 -16.26
N GLN A 223 26.11 -5.48 -16.18
CA GLN A 223 25.41 -6.12 -17.31
C GLN A 223 25.18 -5.16 -18.49
N ASN A 224 24.79 -3.91 -18.22
CA ASN A 224 24.62 -2.88 -19.25
C ASN A 224 25.96 -2.36 -19.81
N GLY A 225 27.04 -2.45 -19.04
CA GLY A 225 28.41 -2.13 -19.46
C GLY A 225 29.01 -3.21 -20.37
N MET A 226 28.81 -4.49 -20.03
CA MET A 226 29.24 -5.62 -20.87
C MET A 226 28.58 -5.61 -22.24
N THR A 227 27.27 -5.34 -22.31
CA THR A 227 26.53 -5.23 -23.58
C THR A 227 26.94 -4.03 -24.44
N LYS A 228 27.44 -2.93 -23.85
CA LYS A 228 28.03 -1.82 -24.60
C LYS A 228 29.44 -2.11 -25.12
N SER A 229 30.25 -2.88 -24.38
CA SER A 229 31.60 -3.26 -24.84
C SER A 229 31.62 -4.29 -25.98
N GLU A 230 30.52 -5.00 -26.21
CA GLU A 230 30.37 -5.95 -27.34
C GLU A 230 29.94 -5.29 -28.66
N LEU A 231 29.71 -3.97 -28.71
CA LEU A 231 29.33 -3.25 -29.94
C LEU A 231 30.46 -2.41 -30.58
N THR A 232 31.70 -2.53 -30.11
CA THR A 232 32.88 -1.86 -30.72
C THR A 232 33.95 -2.81 -31.24
N ALA A 233 33.65 -4.10 -31.36
CA ALA A 233 34.60 -5.10 -31.85
C ALA A 233 33.94 -6.01 -32.90
N ASP A 234 33.49 -5.43 -34.03
CA ASP A 234 33.33 -6.14 -35.30
C ASP A 234 33.18 -5.14 -36.45
N CYS A 235 34.25 -4.41 -36.73
CA CYS A 235 34.45 -3.69 -37.99
C CYS A 235 35.94 -3.73 -38.32
N ASN A 236 36.38 -4.85 -38.89
CA ASN A 236 37.45 -4.95 -39.89
C ASN A 236 37.85 -6.41 -40.04
N LEU A 237 37.36 -7.08 -41.09
CA LEU A 237 38.16 -8.02 -41.87
C LEU A 237 37.40 -8.48 -43.14
N TYR A 238 38.07 -8.24 -44.26
CA TYR A 238 37.90 -8.77 -45.62
C TYR A 238 37.03 -8.02 -46.65
N ASN A 239 37.78 -7.28 -47.48
CA ASN A 239 37.47 -6.93 -48.87
C ASN A 239 37.95 -8.04 -49.83
N LEU A 240 37.36 -8.04 -51.04
CA LEU A 240 37.67 -8.82 -52.27
C LEU A 240 37.03 -10.23 -52.31
N SER A 241 36.22 -10.61 -53.31
CA SER A 241 36.33 -10.34 -54.74
C SER A 241 35.04 -10.69 -55.53
N SER A 242 34.87 -10.01 -56.67
CA SER A 242 34.32 -10.50 -57.97
C SER A 242 32.85 -10.95 -58.11
N GLY A 243 32.14 -10.33 -59.07
CA GLY A 243 31.33 -11.11 -60.02
C GLY A 243 29.85 -10.71 -60.24
N HIS A 244 29.65 -9.76 -61.17
CA HIS A 244 28.64 -9.79 -62.25
C HIS A 244 27.12 -9.82 -61.97
N CYS A 245 26.41 -9.39 -63.01
CA CYS A 245 25.07 -8.80 -63.12
C CYS A 245 23.85 -9.72 -63.14
N GLN A 246 22.66 -9.17 -62.83
CA GLN A 246 21.42 -9.09 -63.65
C GLN A 246 20.20 -8.84 -62.73
N SER A 247 19.60 -7.64 -62.79
CA SER A 247 18.28 -7.33 -63.40
C SER A 247 17.13 -8.23 -62.95
N LEU A 248 16.07 -7.63 -62.38
CA LEU A 248 14.72 -7.68 -62.96
C LEU A 248 13.76 -6.71 -62.22
N ASP A 249 12.86 -6.17 -63.03
CA ASP A 249 11.99 -5.02 -62.83
C ASP A 249 10.75 -5.28 -61.96
N ASN A 250 10.21 -4.19 -61.39
CA ASN A 250 8.82 -3.68 -61.54
C ASN A 250 8.52 -2.73 -60.36
N VAL A 251 8.38 -1.41 -60.55
CA VAL A 251 7.14 -0.68 -60.95
C VAL A 251 6.03 -0.99 -59.93
N ASP A 252 5.58 -0.06 -59.08
CA ASP A 252 4.70 1.03 -59.52
C ASP A 252 4.63 2.23 -58.57
N GLN A 253 4.23 3.35 -59.17
CA GLN A 253 4.27 4.75 -58.77
C GLN A 253 3.14 5.15 -57.81
N SER A 254 3.39 6.16 -56.98
CA SER A 254 2.68 7.47 -56.97
C SER A 254 2.01 7.68 -55.60
N LYS A 255 2.00 8.86 -54.94
CA LYS A 255 1.98 10.24 -55.42
C LYS A 255 2.69 11.19 -54.44
N GLN A 256 3.38 12.17 -55.03
CA GLN A 256 3.75 13.46 -54.43
C GLN A 256 2.51 14.31 -54.11
N ASN A 257 2.64 15.21 -53.14
CA ASN A 257 2.48 16.64 -53.41
C ASN A 257 3.20 17.50 -52.36
N ASP A 258 4.12 18.30 -52.88
CA ASP A 258 4.88 19.38 -52.25
C ASP A 258 4.01 20.57 -51.83
N TYR A 259 4.42 21.29 -50.79
CA TYR A 259 4.43 22.75 -50.79
C TYR A 259 5.66 23.30 -50.03
N THR A 260 6.32 24.22 -50.72
CA THR A 260 7.54 25.00 -50.49
C THR A 260 7.54 25.86 -49.21
N ALA A 261 8.56 25.79 -48.34
CA ALA A 261 9.84 26.54 -48.34
C ALA A 261 9.78 27.98 -47.78
N SER A 262 10.49 28.22 -46.67
CA SER A 262 11.16 29.50 -46.33
C SER A 262 12.23 29.23 -45.26
N SER A 263 13.48 29.48 -45.64
CA SER A 263 14.71 29.28 -44.86
C SER A 263 15.08 30.51 -44.04
N SER A 264 15.58 30.31 -42.81
CA SER A 264 16.64 31.17 -42.25
C SER A 264 17.44 30.39 -41.20
N SER A 265 18.75 30.30 -41.44
CA SER A 265 19.74 29.59 -40.64
C SER A 265 20.13 30.35 -39.37
N SER A 266 20.36 29.63 -38.27
CA SER A 266 21.49 29.90 -37.36
C SER A 266 21.77 28.69 -36.48
N ARG A 267 23.06 28.32 -36.46
CA ARG A 267 23.69 27.20 -35.75
C ARG A 267 23.40 27.22 -34.24
N GLY A 268 23.12 26.05 -33.69
CA GLY A 268 23.09 25.79 -32.25
C GLY A 268 23.07 24.28 -32.02
N THR A 269 24.00 23.81 -31.20
CA THR A 269 24.36 22.42 -30.96
C THR A 269 23.33 21.63 -30.15
N ASP A 270 23.33 20.33 -30.41
CA ASP A 270 23.21 19.23 -29.44
C ASP A 270 21.87 18.51 -29.22
N SER A 271 22.04 17.19 -29.29
CA SER A 271 21.28 16.03 -28.81
C SER A 271 19.77 16.09 -28.54
N THR A 272 19.12 15.10 -29.15
CA THR A 272 17.75 14.62 -28.97
C THR A 272 17.41 14.28 -27.51
N ASP A 273 16.36 14.92 -26.99
CA ASP A 273 15.63 14.53 -25.79
C ASP A 273 14.87 13.20 -26.02
N ASP A 274 15.38 12.12 -25.44
CA ASP A 274 14.58 10.92 -25.14
C ASP A 274 14.21 10.97 -23.64
N CYS A 275 13.05 11.58 -23.37
CA CYS A 275 12.45 11.62 -22.05
C CYS A 275 11.58 10.37 -21.85
N THR A 276 12.18 9.26 -21.45
CA THR A 276 11.45 8.16 -20.82
C THR A 276 12.20 7.56 -19.62
N GLN A 277 11.56 7.69 -18.45
CA GLN A 277 11.64 6.77 -17.31
C GLN A 277 13.03 6.40 -16.77
N LYS A 278 13.64 7.33 -16.02
CA LYS A 278 14.51 6.98 -14.89
C LYS A 278 14.17 7.88 -13.72
N GLN A 279 13.16 7.47 -12.95
CA GLN A 279 13.00 7.99 -11.60
C GLN A 279 14.08 7.32 -10.75
N LEU A 280 15.28 7.90 -10.84
CA LEU A 280 16.48 7.50 -10.11
C LEU A 280 16.15 7.42 -8.63
N ALA A 281 16.57 6.32 -8.00
CA ALA A 281 16.57 6.13 -6.57
C ALA A 281 17.38 7.28 -5.93
N THR A 282 16.68 8.28 -5.42
CA THR A 282 17.31 9.35 -4.63
C THR A 282 17.58 8.81 -3.24
N ASP A 283 18.82 8.98 -2.76
CA ASP A 283 19.29 8.76 -1.39
C ASP A 283 18.21 9.03 -0.32
N PHE A 284 17.65 7.97 0.27
CA PHE A 284 16.80 8.09 1.46
C PHE A 284 17.42 7.32 2.63
N ASP A 285 18.10 8.04 3.51
CA ASP A 285 18.24 7.61 4.89
C ASP A 285 16.90 7.91 5.58
N SER A 286 16.00 6.92 5.61
CA SER A 286 14.69 7.09 6.26
C SER A 286 14.93 7.56 7.70
N PHE A 287 14.33 8.68 8.10
CA PHE A 287 14.54 9.22 9.44
C PHE A 287 13.87 8.33 10.48
N VAL A 288 14.63 7.78 11.43
CA VAL A 288 14.10 6.85 12.44
C VAL A 288 14.12 7.50 13.81
N VAL A 289 12.96 7.55 14.47
CA VAL A 289 12.79 8.21 15.77
C VAL A 289 11.86 7.43 16.71
N LYS A 290 12.10 7.58 18.02
CA LYS A 290 11.28 7.00 19.09
C LYS A 290 10.71 8.09 19.99
N PHE A 291 9.45 7.93 20.40
CA PHE A 291 8.77 8.79 21.36
C PHE A 291 8.31 8.00 22.60
N PRO A 292 8.11 8.67 23.74
CA PRO A 292 7.70 7.99 24.97
C PRO A 292 6.20 7.60 24.97
N CYS A 293 5.40 8.15 24.05
CA CYS A 293 3.97 7.86 23.95
C CYS A 293 3.39 8.11 22.56
N ILE A 294 2.12 7.72 22.37
CA ILE A 294 1.36 7.90 21.13
C ILE A 294 1.16 9.40 20.82
N TYR A 295 0.86 10.22 21.84
CA TYR A 295 0.58 11.64 21.65
C TYR A 295 1.80 12.37 21.07
N ASP A 296 2.98 12.21 21.67
CA ASP A 296 4.22 12.84 21.20
C ASP A 296 4.62 12.36 19.80
N ALA A 297 4.42 11.07 19.52
CA ALA A 297 4.68 10.50 18.20
C ALA A 297 3.77 11.15 17.13
N LEU A 298 2.49 11.33 17.45
CA LEU A 298 1.55 11.99 16.55
C LEU A 298 1.82 13.48 16.43
N LEU A 299 2.22 14.17 17.51
CA LEU A 299 2.57 15.59 17.50
C LEU A 299 3.70 15.84 16.51
N TRP A 300 4.73 15.00 16.56
CA TRP A 300 5.84 15.03 15.62
C TRP A 300 5.43 14.64 14.20
N ALA A 301 4.72 13.53 14.03
CA ALA A 301 4.40 12.97 12.71
C ALA A 301 3.38 13.81 11.93
N SER A 302 2.38 14.39 12.62
CA SER A 302 1.38 15.28 12.00
C SER A 302 1.98 16.63 11.60
N HIS A 303 3.07 17.04 12.27
CA HIS A 303 3.78 18.28 12.01
C HIS A 303 2.81 19.48 11.98
N GLY A 304 1.99 19.61 13.02
CA GLY A 304 1.04 20.72 13.22
C GLY A 304 -0.17 20.74 12.27
N ARG A 305 -0.38 19.68 11.47
CA ARG A 305 -1.51 19.58 10.51
C ARG A 305 -2.75 18.92 11.10
N ASP A 306 -2.67 18.37 12.31
CA ASP A 306 -3.83 17.87 13.04
C ASP A 306 -4.24 18.86 14.14
N GLN A 307 -5.41 19.46 13.97
CA GLN A 307 -6.05 20.37 14.93
C GLN A 307 -6.36 19.73 16.30
N ASN A 308 -6.31 18.40 16.40
CA ASN A 308 -6.49 17.67 17.66
C ASN A 308 -5.22 17.64 18.52
N LEU A 309 -4.07 17.95 17.93
CA LEU A 309 -2.77 17.93 18.58
C LEU A 309 -2.36 19.38 18.83
N LYS A 310 -2.33 19.76 20.10
CA LYS A 310 -1.89 21.09 20.53
C LYS A 310 -0.40 21.01 20.82
N ASP A 311 0.32 22.05 20.41
CA ASP A 311 1.75 22.32 20.60
C ASP A 311 2.64 22.16 19.35
N ALA A 312 3.59 23.09 19.20
CA ALA A 312 4.57 23.06 18.13
C ALA A 312 5.71 22.10 18.49
N CYS A 313 5.96 21.11 17.64
CA CYS A 313 7.14 20.25 17.74
C CYS A 313 8.17 20.68 16.68
N ASN A 314 9.45 20.69 17.04
CA ASN A 314 10.52 20.90 16.07
C ASN A 314 10.62 19.67 15.17
N VAL A 315 10.26 19.83 13.90
CA VAL A 315 10.28 18.75 12.90
C VAL A 315 11.54 18.86 12.02
N PRO A 316 12.29 17.76 11.78
CA PRO A 316 13.50 17.78 10.96
C PRO A 316 13.26 18.27 9.54
N ALA A 317 14.30 18.85 8.93
CA ALA A 317 14.26 19.41 7.58
C ALA A 317 13.78 18.41 6.51
N GLN A 318 14.00 17.10 6.69
CA GLN A 318 13.53 16.08 5.73
C GLN A 318 12.00 16.03 5.60
N VAL A 319 11.31 16.23 6.72
CA VAL A 319 9.83 16.27 6.82
C VAL A 319 9.32 17.72 6.73
N ASN A 320 10.19 18.70 6.97
CA ASN A 320 9.92 20.10 6.76
C ASN A 320 9.79 20.40 5.25
N GLY A 321 8.81 21.23 4.88
CA GLY A 321 8.49 21.54 3.46
C GLY A 321 7.63 20.50 2.73
N ALA A 322 7.02 19.53 3.43
CA ALA A 322 6.01 18.65 2.82
C ALA A 322 4.70 19.41 2.55
N ASP A 323 4.18 19.31 1.33
CA ASP A 323 2.85 19.83 0.96
C ASP A 323 1.74 18.96 1.55
N HIS A 324 2.01 17.66 1.71
CA HIS A 324 1.08 16.71 2.33
C HIS A 324 1.82 15.60 3.08
N VAL A 325 1.24 15.14 4.19
CA VAL A 325 1.79 14.05 5.00
C VAL A 325 0.84 12.85 5.00
N GLN A 326 1.39 11.65 4.77
CA GLN A 326 0.67 10.38 4.83
C GLN A 326 1.26 9.53 5.96
N ILE A 327 0.44 9.16 6.94
CA ILE A 327 0.89 8.39 8.11
C ILE A 327 0.24 7.01 8.08
N LEU A 328 1.01 5.94 7.91
CA LEU A 328 0.52 4.58 8.15
C LEU A 328 0.71 4.24 9.63
N VAL A 329 -0.37 3.87 10.31
CA VAL A 329 -0.36 3.39 11.68
C VAL A 329 -0.75 1.92 11.68
N THR A 330 0.18 1.05 12.09
CA THR A 330 -0.03 -0.41 12.11
C THR A 330 0.81 -1.13 13.17
N GLY A 331 0.69 -2.44 13.28
CA GLY A 331 1.37 -3.26 14.30
C GLY A 331 0.48 -3.70 15.46
N GLY A 332 -0.80 -3.35 15.45
CA GLY A 332 -1.80 -3.94 16.34
C GLY A 332 -2.86 -2.97 16.86
N MET A 333 -3.95 -3.54 17.40
CA MET A 333 -5.14 -2.77 17.78
C MET A 333 -4.90 -1.76 18.90
N HIS A 334 -3.93 -1.99 19.80
CA HIS A 334 -3.68 -1.05 20.89
C HIS A 334 -3.04 0.26 20.41
N LEU A 335 -2.09 0.19 19.49
CA LEU A 335 -1.52 1.40 18.89
C LEU A 335 -2.59 2.12 18.07
N VAL A 336 -3.22 1.40 17.14
CA VAL A 336 -4.13 1.99 16.17
C VAL A 336 -5.39 2.54 16.85
N GLY A 337 -5.91 1.84 17.87
CA GLY A 337 -7.01 2.33 18.70
C GLY A 337 -6.62 3.55 19.54
N GLY A 338 -5.42 3.56 20.12
CA GLY A 338 -4.91 4.73 20.85
C GLY A 338 -4.74 5.95 19.95
N VAL A 339 -4.24 5.77 18.73
CA VAL A 339 -4.19 6.83 17.72
C VAL A 339 -5.59 7.30 17.34
N LEU A 340 -6.51 6.36 17.07
CA LEU A 340 -7.88 6.68 16.67
C LEU A 340 -8.58 7.56 17.70
N GLY A 341 -8.43 7.26 19.00
CA GLY A 341 -8.99 8.06 20.10
C GLY A 341 -8.43 9.49 20.20
N ILE A 342 -7.27 9.77 19.61
CA ILE A 342 -6.67 11.12 19.58
C ILE A 342 -7.10 11.86 18.30
N VAL A 343 -6.99 11.21 17.14
CA VAL A 343 -7.12 11.89 15.83
C VAL A 343 -8.55 11.97 15.31
N SER A 344 -9.48 11.19 15.85
CA SER A 344 -10.88 11.19 15.41
C SER A 344 -11.75 11.97 16.38
N ASP A 345 -12.58 12.87 15.85
CA ASP A 345 -13.50 13.66 16.67
C ASP A 345 -14.73 12.84 17.12
N ASP A 346 -15.06 11.77 16.40
CA ASP A 346 -16.16 10.84 16.72
C ASP A 346 -15.95 10.06 18.04
N TYR A 347 -14.74 10.06 18.61
CA TYR A 347 -14.37 9.23 19.76
C TYR A 347 -13.76 10.00 20.93
N LYS A 348 -13.92 11.33 20.96
CA LYS A 348 -13.45 12.21 22.03
C LYS A 348 -14.48 12.40 23.14
#